data_AF-M1FJU7-F1
#
_entry.id   AF-M1FJU7-F1
#
_cell.length_a   1.000
_cell.length_b   1.000
_cell.length_c   1.000
_cell.angle_alpha   90.00
_cell.angle_beta   90.00
_cell.angle_gamma   90.00
#
_symmetry.space_group_name_H-M   'P 1'
#
loop_
_entity.id
_entity.type
_entity.pdbx_description
1 polymer ?
#
loop_
_entity_poly.entity_id
_entity_poly.type
_entity_poly.pdbx_seq_one_letter_code
_entity_poly.pdbx_strand_id
1 'polypeptide(L)' 'MKLDIHNDLMAEGKSMIGVIEGDSIPRVVIPQLIAYYKAGQFPFDKLIKFYNFQQINQAFEDSASGAIIKPVVKMA' A
#
# COMPACT_ATOMS: atom_id res chain seq x y z
N MET A 1 16.78 -11.08 -17.27
CA MET A 1 15.55 -11.12 -18.09
C MET A 1 15.58 -9.92 -19.01
N LYS A 2 15.43 -10.09 -20.33
CA LYS A 2 15.46 -8.99 -21.31
C LYS A 2 14.04 -8.79 -21.83
N LEU A 3 13.54 -7.57 -21.79
CA LEU A 3 12.27 -7.19 -22.39
C LEU A 3 12.48 -6.99 -23.90
N ASP A 4 11.74 -7.72 -24.73
CA ASP A 4 11.67 -7.52 -26.17
C ASP A 4 10.50 -6.58 -26.49
N ILE A 5 10.81 -5.33 -26.83
CA ILE A 5 9.78 -4.31 -27.08
C ILE A 5 8.84 -4.71 -28.23
N HIS A 6 9.35 -5.37 -29.27
CA HIS A 6 8.52 -5.76 -30.40
C HIS A 6 7.56 -6.89 -30.02
N ASN A 7 8.09 -7.99 -29.52
CA ASN A 7 7.30 -9.20 -29.28
C ASN A 7 6.47 -9.09 -27.99
N ASP A 8 7.02 -8.50 -26.93
CA ASP A 8 6.36 -8.48 -25.61
C ASP A 8 5.36 -7.32 -25.47
N LEU A 9 5.47 -6.25 -26.26
CA LEU A 9 4.53 -5.11 -26.22
C LEU A 9 3.84 -4.82 -27.56
N MET A 10 4.61 -4.53 -28.61
CA MET A 10 4.06 -3.95 -29.84
C MET A 10 3.17 -4.92 -30.62
N ALA A 11 3.60 -6.17 -30.79
CA ALA A 11 2.89 -7.18 -31.57
C ALA A 11 1.50 -7.50 -31.01
N GLU A 12 1.34 -7.38 -29.70
CA GLU A 12 0.09 -7.63 -28.98
C GLU A 12 -0.65 -6.34 -28.57
N GLY A 13 -0.09 -5.16 -28.87
CA GLY A 13 -0.68 -3.87 -28.51
C GLY A 13 -0.76 -3.61 -26.99
N LYS A 14 0.17 -4.16 -26.19
CA LYS A 14 0.20 -3.95 -24.72
C LYS A 14 0.79 -2.59 -24.36
N SER A 15 0.44 -2.09 -23.16
CA SER A 15 0.99 -0.85 -22.59
C SER A 15 1.86 -1.14 -21.36
N MET A 16 2.94 -0.36 -21.19
CA MET A 16 3.74 -0.33 -19.98
C MET A 16 3.71 1.08 -19.40
N ILE A 17 3.29 1.19 -18.14
CA ILE A 17 3.05 2.46 -17.46
C ILE A 17 3.81 2.42 -16.13
N GLY A 18 4.67 3.41 -15.89
CA GLY A 18 5.29 3.63 -14.59
C GLY A 18 4.33 4.40 -13.67
N VAL A 19 4.27 4.01 -12.39
CA VAL A 19 3.38 4.62 -11.39
C VAL A 19 4.19 4.94 -10.13
N ILE A 20 3.99 6.14 -9.59
CA ILE A 20 4.54 6.57 -8.30
C ILE A 20 3.36 6.84 -7.37
N GLU A 21 3.34 6.21 -6.19
CA GLU A 21 2.33 6.45 -5.13
C GLU A 21 0.86 6.42 -5.64
N GLY A 22 0.58 5.54 -6.61
CA GLY A 22 -0.76 5.35 -7.17
C GLY A 22 -1.21 6.39 -8.20
N ASP A 23 -0.30 7.25 -8.71
CA ASP A 23 -0.61 8.29 -9.71
C ASP A 23 -1.82 9.15 -9.31
N SER A 24 -1.80 9.62 -8.06
CA SER A 24 -2.95 10.25 -7.43
C SER A 24 -2.65 11.66 -6.94
N ILE A 25 -3.71 12.45 -6.75
CA ILE A 25 -3.67 13.74 -6.05
C ILE A 25 -4.02 13.47 -4.58
N PRO A 26 -3.06 13.46 -3.62
CA PRO A 26 -3.33 12.98 -2.26
C PRO A 26 -4.39 13.81 -1.53
N ARG A 27 -4.45 15.12 -1.79
CA ARG A 27 -5.45 16.03 -1.21
C ARG A 27 -6.88 15.71 -1.64
N VAL A 28 -7.06 14.96 -2.73
CA VAL A 28 -8.38 14.52 -3.23
C VAL A 28 -8.64 13.08 -2.80
N VAL A 29 -7.68 12.18 -3.03
CA VAL A 29 -7.87 10.74 -2.84
C VAL A 29 -7.89 10.33 -1.37
N ILE A 30 -7.08 10.93 -0.50
CA ILE A 30 -7.08 10.58 0.93
C ILE A 30 -8.44 10.86 1.59
N PRO A 31 -9.06 12.05 1.44
CA PRO A 31 -10.41 12.29 1.94
C PRO A 31 -11.45 11.29 1.41
N GLN A 32 -11.33 10.90 0.14
CA GLN A 32 -12.22 9.92 -0.50
C GLN A 32 -12.07 8.52 0.11
N LEU A 33 -10.83 8.05 0.33
CA LEU A 33 -10.56 6.76 0.98
C LEU A 33 -11.08 6.73 2.43
N ILE A 34 -10.96 7.86 3.15
CA ILE A 34 -11.54 8.00 4.49
C ILE A 34 -13.08 7.91 4.43
N ALA A 35 -13.71 8.54 3.44
CA ALA A 35 -15.16 8.45 3.24
C ALA A 35 -15.60 7.00 2.95
N TYR A 36 -14.86 6.28 2.10
CA TYR A 36 -15.13 4.87 1.81
C TYR A 36 -14.95 3.98 3.03
N TYR A 37 -13.93 4.21 3.85
CA TYR A 37 -13.76 3.47 5.10
C TYR A 37 -14.95 3.70 6.04
N LYS A 38 -15.37 4.95 6.24
CA LYS A 38 -16.54 5.29 7.08
C LYS A 38 -17.85 4.71 6.53
N ALA A 39 -17.95 4.54 5.22
CA ALA A 39 -19.08 3.89 4.56
C ALA A 39 -18.99 2.34 4.54
N GLY A 40 -17.96 1.74 5.13
CA GLY A 40 -17.75 0.29 5.15
C GLY A 40 -17.27 -0.31 3.82
N GLN A 41 -16.88 0.54 2.86
CA GLN A 41 -16.45 0.15 1.50
C GLN A 41 -14.94 -0.06 1.38
N PHE A 42 -14.16 0.41 2.37
CA PHE A 42 -12.70 0.29 2.34
C PHE A 42 -12.12 -0.10 3.72
N PRO A 43 -12.20 -1.38 4.12
CA PRO A 43 -11.81 -1.86 5.44
C PRO A 43 -10.29 -2.03 5.60
N PHE A 44 -9.53 -0.94 5.46
CA PHE A 44 -8.06 -0.97 5.57
C PHE A 44 -7.57 -1.22 7.00
N ASP A 45 -8.42 -0.95 8.00
CA ASP A 45 -8.18 -1.19 9.42
C ASP A 45 -7.87 -2.66 9.72
N LYS A 46 -8.40 -3.60 8.92
CA LYS A 46 -8.12 -5.05 9.03
C LYS A 46 -6.65 -5.41 8.79
N LEU A 47 -5.87 -4.51 8.18
CA LEU A 47 -4.44 -4.71 7.93
C LEU A 47 -3.58 -4.28 9.14
N ILE A 48 -4.18 -3.58 10.11
CA ILE A 48 -3.46 -2.86 11.16
C ILE A 48 -3.31 -3.72 12.41
N LYS A 49 -2.10 -3.72 12.97
CA LYS A 49 -1.86 -4.08 14.37
C LYS A 49 -1.25 -2.88 15.09
N PHE A 50 -1.79 -2.57 16.26
CA PHE A 50 -1.30 -1.48 17.10
C PHE A 50 -0.20 -1.95 18.05
N TYR A 51 0.78 -1.07 18.26
CA TYR A 51 1.90 -1.24 19.18
C TYR A 51 2.02 -0.01 20.05
N ASN A 52 2.47 -0.18 21.30
CA ASN A 52 2.93 0.94 22.12
C ASN A 52 4.31 1.41 21.63
N PHE A 53 4.68 2.66 21.90
CA PHE A 53 5.96 3.23 21.46
C PHE A 53 7.18 2.38 21.86
N GLN A 54 7.15 1.79 23.06
CA GLN A 54 8.24 0.95 23.57
C GLN A 54 8.44 -0.34 22.76
N GLN A 55 7.45 -0.73 21.94
CA GLN A 55 7.47 -1.94 21.12
C GLN A 55 7.89 -1.66 19.67
N ILE A 56 8.48 -0.49 19.37
CA ILE A 56 8.84 -0.10 18.00
C ILE A 56 9.72 -1.15 17.29
N ASN A 57 10.69 -1.76 17.99
CA ASN A 57 11.54 -2.80 17.40
C ASN A 57 10.73 -4.07 17.06
N GLN A 58 9.80 -4.48 17.93
CA GLN A 58 8.90 -5.61 17.63
C GLN A 58 8.01 -5.30 16.43
N ALA A 59 7.54 -4.06 16.28
CA ALA A 59 6.73 -3.66 15.14
C ALA A 59 7.51 -3.78 13.80
N PHE A 60 8.81 -3.48 13.80
CA PHE A 60 9.69 -3.70 12.65
C PHE A 60 9.90 -5.19 12.34
N GLU A 61 10.17 -6.02 13.35
CA GLU A 61 10.35 -7.46 13.19
C GLU A 61 9.09 -8.16 12.67
N ASP A 62 7.93 -7.84 13.23
CA ASP A 62 6.64 -8.38 12.81
C ASP A 62 6.30 -7.98 11.36
N SER A 63 6.69 -6.77 10.93
CA SER A 63 6.54 -6.32 9.54
C SER A 63 7.50 -7.06 8.60
N ALA A 64 8.77 -7.20 8.99
CA ALA A 64 9.80 -7.81 8.15
C ALA A 64 9.58 -9.32 7.95
N SER A 65 9.06 -10.00 8.97
CA SER A 65 8.68 -11.42 8.88
C SER A 65 7.39 -11.65 8.09
N GLY A 66 6.62 -10.60 7.80
CA GLY A 66 5.30 -10.69 7.17
C GLY A 66 4.19 -11.20 8.11
N ALA A 67 4.49 -11.40 9.40
CA ALA A 67 3.48 -11.76 10.40
C ALA A 67 2.39 -10.70 10.51
N ILE A 68 2.75 -9.43 10.29
CA ILE A 68 1.84 -8.27 10.35
C ILE A 68 2.02 -7.39 9.12
N ILE A 69 0.90 -7.08 8.47
CA ILE A 69 0.89 -6.32 7.20
C ILE A 69 1.20 -4.83 7.45
N LYS A 70 0.49 -4.18 8.39
CA LYS A 70 0.70 -2.76 8.71
C LYS A 70 0.78 -2.51 10.22
N PRO A 71 2.00 -2.45 10.79
CA PRO A 71 2.18 -1.98 12.15
C PRO A 71 1.84 -0.49 12.26
N VAL A 72 1.15 -0.09 13.33
CA VAL A 72 0.93 1.31 13.71
C VAL A 72 1.38 1.52 15.16
N VAL A 73 2.38 2.38 15.34
CA VAL A 73 2.93 2.72 16.67
C VAL A 73 2.16 3.91 17.24
N LYS A 74 1.65 3.75 18.47
CA LYS A 74 1.01 4.82 19.23
C LYS A 74 2.07 5.62 19.99
N MET A 75 1.95 6.94 19.96
CA MET A 75 2.90 7.89 20.57
C MET A 75 2.49 8.34 21.99
N ALA A 76 1.46 7.72 22.57
CA ALA A 76 0.90 8.09 23.88
C ALA A 76 1.73 7.53 25.04
#